data_AF-A0A1M6K961-F1
#
_entry.id   AF-A0A1M6K961-F1
#
_cell.length_a   1.000
_cell.length_b   1.000
_cell.length_c   1.000
_cell.angle_alpha   90.00
_cell.angle_beta   90.00
_cell.angle_gamma   90.00
#
_symmetry.space_group_name_H-M   'P 1'
#
loop_
_entity.id
_entity.type
_entity.pdbx_description
1 polymer ?
#
loop_
_entity_poly.entity_id
_entity_poly.type
_entity_poly.pdbx_seq_one_letter_code
_entity_poly.pdbx_strand_id
1 'polypeptide(L)' 'MLGEVSVMDYSKMEFKKVIERINELYKLSQERELTEEEKSEQKEIREYYIRVIKGNVKQQISGYKQNS' A
#
# COMPACT_ATOMS: atom_id res chain seq x y z
N MET A 1 -22.34 10.54 -1.70
CA MET A 1 -21.38 11.59 -1.32
C MET A 1 -20.24 10.91 -0.61
N LEU A 2 -19.11 10.73 -1.28
CA LEU A 2 -17.89 10.23 -0.64
C LEU A 2 -17.08 11.48 -0.31
N GLY A 3 -17.11 11.85 0.98
CA GLY A 3 -16.38 12.99 1.50
C GLY A 3 -14.90 12.88 1.18
N GLU A 4 -14.25 14.03 1.02
CA GLU A 4 -12.81 14.16 0.85
C GLU A 4 -12.10 13.29 1.89
N VAL A 5 -11.63 12.11 1.45
CA VAL A 5 -10.82 11.26 2.29
C VAL A 5 -9.49 12.01 2.40
N SER A 6 -9.17 12.45 3.63
CA SER A 6 -7.90 13.09 3.95
C SER A 6 -6.78 12.13 3.54
N VAL A 7 -6.24 12.31 2.34
CA VAL A 7 -5.22 11.45 1.75
C VAL A 7 -3.99 11.53 2.65
N MET A 8 -3.80 10.52 3.51
CA MET A 8 -2.55 10.45 4.26
C MET A 8 -1.44 10.19 3.25
N ASP A 9 -0.43 11.04 3.26
CA ASP A 9 0.69 10.94 2.34
C ASP A 9 1.65 9.82 2.76
N TYR A 10 1.28 8.58 2.43
CA TYR A 10 2.09 7.39 2.68
C TYR A 10 3.43 7.40 1.94
N SER A 11 3.66 8.32 1.00
CA SER A 11 4.95 8.45 0.32
C SER A 11 6.07 8.96 1.24
N LYS A 12 5.71 9.59 2.37
CA LYS A 12 6.64 10.06 3.39
C LYS A 12 6.98 8.99 4.45
N MET A 13 6.32 7.83 4.44
CA MET A 13 6.61 6.73 5.36
C MET A 13 7.64 5.77 4.76
N GLU A 14 8.52 5.28 5.64
CA GLU A 14 9.41 4.17 5.32
C GLU A 14 8.61 2.97 4.78
N PHE A 15 9.00 2.44 3.63
CA PHE A 15 8.27 1.35 2.95
C PHE A 15 8.09 0.11 3.85
N LYS A 16 9.05 -0.16 4.75
CA LYS A 16 8.94 -1.22 5.75
C LYS A 16 7.73 -1.03 6.68
N LYS A 17 7.48 0.19 7.14
CA LYS A 17 6.33 0.52 8.01
C LYS A 17 5.00 0.33 7.29
N VAL A 18 4.97 0.59 5.97
CA VAL A 18 3.79 0.33 5.13
C VAL A 18 3.46 -1.16 5.12
N ILE A 19 4.47 -2.03 4.95
CA ILE A 19 4.27 -3.48 4.99
C ILE A 19 3.81 -3.94 6.39
N GLU A 20 4.44 -3.44 7.45
CA GLU A 20 4.04 -3.75 8.83
C GLU A 20 2.58 -3.38 9.09
N ARG A 21 2.15 -2.18 8.67
CA ARG A 21 0.78 -1.71 8.83
C ARG A 21 -0.24 -2.55 8.05
N ILE A 22 0.08 -2.97 6.83
CA ILE A 22 -0.74 -3.91 6.05
C ILE A 22 -0.95 -5.21 6.83
N ASN A 23 0.13 -5.75 7.42
CA ASN A 23 0.08 -7.00 8.18
C ASN A 23 -0.72 -6.85 9.48
N GLU A 24 -0.62 -5.71 10.16
CA GLU A 24 -1.45 -5.40 11.34
C GLU A 24 -2.94 -5.37 10.98
N LEU A 25 -3.32 -4.61 9.96
CA LEU A 25 -4.71 -4.53 9.49
C LEU A 25 -5.23 -5.88 9.01
N TYR A 26 -4.36 -6.70 8.40
CA TYR A 26 -4.71 -8.07 8.05
C TYR A 26 -4.99 -8.94 9.27
N LYS A 27 -4.13 -8.92 10.30
CA LYS A 27 -4.36 -9.66 11.55
C LYS A 27 -5.65 -9.21 12.23
N LEU A 28 -5.88 -7.90 12.31
CA LEU A 28 -7.11 -7.35 12.87
C LEU A 28 -8.34 -7.85 12.10
N SER A 29 -8.27 -7.92 10.77
CA SER A 29 -9.37 -8.44 9.92
C SER A 29 -9.66 -9.93 10.10
N GLN A 30 -8.71 -10.70 10.64
CA GLN A 30 -8.90 -12.11 10.97
C GLN A 30 -9.53 -12.29 12.36
N GLU A 31 -9.27 -11.36 13.28
CA GLU A 31 -9.79 -11.41 14.65
C GLU A 31 -11.18 -10.75 14.77
N ARG A 32 -11.41 -9.66 14.03
CA ARG A 32 -12.66 -8.90 14.02
C ARG A 32 -12.93 -8.26 12.67
N GLU A 33 -14.15 -7.80 12.48
CA GLU A 33 -14.43 -6.93 11.33
C GLU A 33 -13.68 -5.59 11.50
N LEU A 34 -13.07 -5.13 10.41
CA LEU A 34 -12.44 -3.81 10.35
C LEU A 34 -13.51 -2.72 10.36
N THR A 35 -13.23 -1.60 11.03
CA THR A 35 -14.09 -0.42 10.93
C THR A 35 -14.01 0.20 9.55
N GLU A 36 -14.95 1.08 9.21
CA GLU A 36 -14.95 1.75 7.90
C GLU A 36 -13.68 2.61 7.69
N GLU A 37 -13.15 3.21 8.77
CA GLU A 37 -11.89 3.95 8.75
C GLU A 37 -10.70 3.02 8.45
N GLU A 38 -10.64 1.86 9.10
CA GLU A 38 -9.58 0.87 8.88
C GLU A 38 -9.65 0.25 7.48
N LYS A 39 -10.86 0.04 6.95
CA LYS A 39 -11.06 -0.41 5.56
C LYS A 39 -10.55 0.64 4.57
N SER A 40 -10.82 1.92 4.83
CA SER A 40 -10.30 3.03 4.01
C SER A 40 -8.79 3.10 4.07
N GLU A 41 -8.20 3.04 5.27
CA GLU A 41 -6.76 3.03 5.49
C GLU A 41 -6.10 1.85 4.76
N GLN A 42 -6.67 0.64 4.90
CA GLN A 42 -6.17 -0.56 4.25
C GLN A 42 -6.18 -0.43 2.72
N LYS A 43 -7.21 0.20 2.16
CA LYS A 43 -7.31 0.43 0.72
C LYS A 43 -6.22 1.39 0.24
N GLU A 44 -6.07 2.55 0.88
CA GLU A 44 -5.08 3.55 0.49
C GLU A 44 -3.64 3.02 0.57
N ILE A 45 -3.31 2.34 1.67
CA ILE A 45 -2.00 1.74 1.87
C ILE A 45 -1.71 0.65 0.84
N ARG A 46 -2.70 -0.19 0.49
CA ARG A 46 -2.54 -1.23 -0.55
C ARG A 46 -2.33 -0.62 -1.93
N GLU A 47 -3.04 0.46 -2.26
CA GLU A 47 -2.85 1.18 -3.52
C GLU A 47 -1.45 1.77 -3.63
N TYR A 48 -0.95 2.38 -2.55
CA TYR A 48 0.42 2.88 -2.48
C TYR A 48 1.46 1.76 -2.64
N TYR A 49 1.32 0.65 -1.89
CA TYR A 49 2.20 -0.51 -1.99
C TYR A 49 2.26 -1.06 -3.43
N ILE A 50 1.12 -1.24 -4.07
CA ILE A 50 1.04 -1.73 -5.45
C ILE A 50 1.74 -0.76 -6.41
N ARG A 51 1.56 0.55 -6.24
CA ARG A 51 2.22 1.58 -7.07
C ARG A 51 3.75 1.49 -6.97
N VAL A 52 4.27 1.42 -5.75
CA VAL A 52 5.72 1.32 -5.50
C VAL A 52 6.28 0.02 -6.08
N ILE A 53 5.63 -1.12 -5.81
CA ILE A 53 6.06 -2.42 -6.33
C ILE A 53 5.99 -2.47 -7.86
N LYS A 54 4.91 -1.98 -8.48
CA LYS A 54 4.79 -1.92 -9.95
C LYS A 54 5.92 -1.09 -10.56
N GLY A 55 6.28 0.05 -9.95
CA GLY A 55 7.41 0.87 -10.38
C GLY A 55 8.75 0.13 -10.29
N ASN A 56 9.00 -0.54 -9.16
CA ASN A 56 10.23 -1.31 -8.95
C ASN A 56 10.34 -2.51 -9.90
N VAL A 57 9.26 -3.28 -10.07
CA VAL A 57 9.21 -4.43 -10.98
C VAL A 57 9.42 -3.99 -12.43
N LYS A 58 8.80 -2.89 -12.86
CA LYS A 58 9.02 -2.34 -14.20
C LYS A 58 10.49 -1.95 -14.43
N GLN A 59 11.13 -1.31 -13.45
CA GLN A 59 12.56 -0.96 -13.54
C GLN A 59 13.46 -2.20 -13.66
N GLN A 60 13.19 -3.25 -12.88
CA GLN A 60 13.95 -4.51 -12.95
C GLN A 60 13.78 -5.20 -14.32
N ILE A 61 12.56 -5.24 -14.87
CA ILE A 61 12.29 -5.84 -16.18
C ILE A 61 12.89 -5.00 -17.32
N SER A 62 12.81 -3.67 -17.25
CA SER A 62 13.41 -2.78 -18.24
C SER A 62 14.94 -2.83 -18.24
N GLY A 63 15.57 -3.02 -17.07
CA GLY A 63 17.02 -3.20 -16.95
C GLY A 63 17.53 -4.46 -17.66
N TYR A 64 16.72 -5.52 -17.75
CA TYR A 64 17.08 -6.75 -18.44
C TYR A 64 17.14 -6.57 -19.98
N LYS A 65 16.32 -5.68 -20.56
CA LYS A 65 16.27 -5.44 -22.02
C LYS A 65 17.42 -4.58 -22.57
N GLN A 66 18.20 -3.92 -21.73
CA GLN A 66 19.30 -3.04 -22.15
C GLN A 66 20.67 -3.75 -22.20
N ASN A 67 20.76 -4.99 -21.71
CA ASN A 67 21.99 -5.78 -21.66
C ASN A 67 21.96 -7.02 -22.58
N SER A 68 21.16 -7.00 -23.66
CA SER A 68 21.09 -8.07 -24.67
C SER A 68 21.36 -7.54 -26.07
#